data_AF-A0AA44F960-F1
#
_entry.id   AF-A0AA44F960-F1
#
_cell.length_a   1.000
_cell.length_b   1.000
_cell.length_c   1.000
_cell.angle_alpha   90.00
_cell.angle_beta   90.00
_cell.angle_gamma   90.00
#
_symmetry.space_group_name_H-M   'P 1'
#
loop_
_entity.id
_entity.type
_entity.pdbx_description
1 polymer ?
#
loop_
_entity_poly.entity_id
_entity_poly.type
_entity_poly.pdbx_seq_one_letter_code
_entity_poly.pdbx_strand_id
1 'polypeptide(L)' 'MAETSRSKLVKEARCARVLERWRAGRSTHEIAETLNLAEREVCRIIEEAGL' A
#
# COMPACT_ATOMS: atom_id res chain seq x y z
N MET A 1 -15.86 -19.96 11.07
CA MET A 1 -14.57 -19.27 10.97
C MET A 1 -14.30 -18.93 9.51
N ALA A 2 -14.80 -17.78 9.02
CA ALA A 2 -14.65 -17.36 7.62
C ALA A 2 -14.23 -15.88 7.50
N GLU A 3 -13.56 -15.37 8.53
CA GLU A 3 -13.23 -13.94 8.69
C GLU A 3 -11.78 -13.63 8.27
N THR A 4 -11.00 -14.64 7.92
CA THR A 4 -9.56 -14.52 7.69
C THR A 4 -9.16 -14.23 6.25
N SER A 5 -10.01 -14.49 5.27
CA SER A 5 -9.68 -14.34 3.84
C SER A 5 -9.89 -12.91 3.33
N ARG A 6 -10.92 -12.22 3.81
CA ARG A 6 -11.27 -10.87 3.33
C ARG A 6 -10.22 -9.82 3.73
N SER A 7 -9.66 -9.97 4.94
CA SER A 7 -8.64 -9.07 5.48
C SER A 7 -7.28 -9.20 4.78
N LYS A 8 -6.95 -10.36 4.22
CA LYS A 8 -5.71 -10.56 3.44
C LYS A 8 -5.81 -9.93 2.05
N LEU A 9 -6.90 -10.19 1.33
CA LEU A 9 -7.16 -9.61 0.01
C LEU A 9 -7.17 -8.07 0.03
N VAL A 10 -7.76 -7.47 1.08
CA VAL A 10 -7.77 -6.00 1.24
C VAL A 10 -6.36 -5.46 1.50
N LYS A 11 -5.51 -6.19 2.24
CA LYS A 11 -4.10 -5.82 2.44
C LYS A 11 -3.32 -5.90 1.13
N GLU A 12 -3.47 -6.99 0.39
CA GLU A 12 -2.78 -7.19 -0.89
C GLU A 12 -3.20 -6.17 -1.94
N ALA A 13 -4.51 -5.92 -2.10
CA ALA A 13 -5.02 -4.89 -3.00
C ALA A 13 -4.52 -3.49 -2.62
N ARG A 14 -4.38 -3.22 -1.32
CA ARG A 14 -3.81 -1.95 -0.84
C ARG A 14 -2.32 -1.83 -1.18
N CYS A 15 -1.52 -2.87 -0.95
CA CYS A 15 -0.10 -2.87 -1.33
C CYS A 15 0.07 -2.68 -2.85
N ALA A 16 -0.73 -3.38 -3.66
CA ALA A 16 -0.73 -3.19 -5.11
C ALA A 16 -1.00 -1.73 -5.50
N ARG A 17 -2.03 -1.10 -4.92
CA ARG A 17 -2.38 0.30 -5.20
C ARG A 17 -1.31 1.31 -4.76
N VAL A 18 -0.55 1.00 -3.71
CA VAL A 18 0.62 1.79 -3.28
C VAL A 18 1.73 1.69 -4.33
N LEU A 19 2.09 0.47 -4.72
CA LEU A 19 3.17 0.21 -5.67
C LEU A 19 2.88 0.74 -7.07
N GLU A 20 1.63 0.65 -7.55
CA GLU A 20 1.21 1.24 -8.82
C GLU A 20 1.43 2.75 -8.85
N ARG A 21 1.09 3.46 -7.76
CA ARG A 21 1.28 4.91 -7.67
C ARG A 21 2.75 5.28 -7.51
N TRP A 22 3.51 4.52 -6.73
CA TRP A 22 4.94 4.73 -6.59
C TRP A 22 5.66 4.56 -7.93
N ARG A 23 5.34 3.51 -8.69
CA ARG A 23 5.85 3.29 -10.05
C ARG A 23 5.42 4.39 -11.04
N ALA A 24 4.30 5.05 -10.80
CA ALA A 24 3.88 6.23 -11.56
C ALA A 24 4.67 7.50 -11.19
N GLY A 25 5.63 7.43 -10.28
CA GLY A 25 6.48 8.56 -9.85
C GLY A 25 5.84 9.46 -8.80
N ARG A 26 4.77 9.01 -8.11
CA ARG A 26 4.14 9.75 -7.01
C ARG A 26 5.01 9.70 -5.75
N SER A 27 4.96 10.76 -4.96
CA SER A 27 5.64 10.78 -3.65
C SER A 27 4.92 9.91 -2.62
N THR A 28 5.65 9.37 -1.64
CA THR A 28 5.06 8.57 -0.54
C THR A 28 3.95 9.32 0.20
N HIS A 29 4.11 10.63 0.39
CA HIS A 29 3.12 11.52 0.99
C HIS A 29 1.81 11.56 0.20
N GLU A 30 1.87 11.83 -1.11
CA GLU A 30 0.68 11.87 -1.98
C GLU A 30 -0.05 10.52 -2.00
N ILE A 31 0.69 9.42 -1.99
CA ILE A 31 0.13 8.06 -1.97
C ILE A 31 -0.58 7.82 -0.63
N ALA A 32 0.04 8.23 0.47
CA ALA A 32 -0.51 8.12 1.81
C ALA A 32 -1.83 8.89 1.94
N GLU A 33 -1.87 10.14 1.49
CA GLU A 33 -3.10 10.93 1.50
C GLU A 33 -4.19 10.33 0.59
N THR A 34 -3.80 9.93 -0.64
CA THR A 34 -4.74 9.36 -1.62
C THR A 34 -5.37 8.06 -1.16
N LEU A 35 -4.61 7.23 -0.45
CA LEU A 35 -5.05 5.92 0.04
C LEU A 35 -5.53 5.95 1.50
N ASN A 36 -5.51 7.12 2.13
CA ASN A 36 -5.77 7.32 3.56
C ASN A 36 -4.94 6.36 4.43
N LEU A 37 -3.64 6.31 4.15
CA LEU A 37 -2.66 5.48 4.85
C LEU A 37 -1.67 6.35 5.60
N ALA A 38 -1.02 5.76 6.59
CA ALA A 38 0.16 6.37 7.18
C ALA A 38 1.29 6.35 6.15
N GLU A 39 2.01 7.47 6.02
CA GLU A 39 3.21 7.55 5.17
C GLU A 39 4.24 6.47 5.52
N ARG A 40 4.35 6.14 6.81
CA ARG A 40 5.19 5.05 7.30
C ARG A 40 4.78 3.67 6.74
N GLU A 41 3.48 3.41 6.61
CA GLU A 41 2.99 2.17 5.99
C GLU A 41 3.34 2.14 4.50
N VAL A 42 3.21 3.28 3.81
CA VAL A 42 3.61 3.40 2.40
C VAL A 42 5.10 3.14 2.21
N CYS A 43 5.95 3.76 3.04
CA CYS A 43 7.40 3.54 3.04
C CYS A 43 7.73 2.06 3.23
N ARG A 44 7.15 1.44 4.26
CA ARG A 44 7.33 0.02 4.55
C ARG A 44 6.94 -0.87 3.37
N ILE A 45 5.81 -0.59 2.70
CA ILE A 45 5.36 -1.36 1.53
C ILE A 45 6.36 -1.26 0.37
N ILE A 46 6.93 -0.08 0.14
CA ILE A 46 7.92 0.16 -0.92
C ILE A 46 9.23 -0.57 -0.59
N GLU A 47 9.71 -0.45 0.65
CA GLU A 47 10.90 -1.15 1.15
C GLU A 47 10.73 -2.68 1.08
N GLU A 48 9.58 -3.22 1.50
CA GLU A 48 9.27 -4.66 1.41
C GLU A 48 9.16 -5.13 -0.06
N ALA A 49 8.82 -4.24 -0.98
CA ALA A 49 8.82 -4.52 -2.42
C ALA A 49 10.21 -4.39 -3.07
N GLY A 50 11.22 -3.94 -2.34
CA GLY A 50 12.60 -3.77 -2.82
C GLY A 50 12.79 -2.60 -3.78
N LEU A 51 11.99 -1.53 -3.63
CA LEU A 51 12.04 -0.31 -4.44
C LEU A 51 12.63 0.88 -3.69
#